data_AF-A0A9P3EBI7-F1
#
_entry.id   AF-A0A9P3EBI7-F1
#
_cell.length_a   1.000
_cell.length_b   1.000
_cell.length_c   1.000
_cell.angle_alpha   90.00
_cell.angle_beta   90.00
_cell.angle_gamma   90.00
#
_symmetry.space_group_name_H-M   'P 1'
#
loop_
_entity.id
_entity.type
_entity.pdbx_description
1 polymer ?
#
loop_
_entity_poly.entity_id
_entity_poly.type
_entity_poly.pdbx_seq_one_letter_code
_entity_poly.pdbx_strand_id
1 'polypeptide(L)'
;MLGFCDDQTILAYADTWDGKLSREVFDKIVKGQATKIASVFFEQTQVPEQGRILLLQKLSEIYTGGAVRSGRLDANGKLIEYQAKNGAGYTLESLFGIIPNGRAEPDYQGWELKAHGSGVVTLMTPEPDGGIYRYDLAKFMLDYGVCNDARRDFTGKHLVDIMHDRSGLTLLMEGYDPEKFEVVDPKGGLVLRDRYGNIAACWSFNKILTHWSKKHAQTAFVSYTVEDRDVRFFRFGPAVSLCEGANLKYFLNAMYSSFIYYDPGVNMKLVNDRWIAKKRNQFRVSWKNIESLYERVERVVLS
;
A
#
# COMPACT_ATOMS: atom_id res chain seq x y z
N MET A 1 19.54 24.74 -11.39
CA MET A 1 20.27 23.71 -12.16
C MET A 1 21.24 23.02 -11.22
N LEU A 2 21.30 21.68 -11.21
CA LEU A 2 21.94 20.89 -10.15
C LEU A 2 23.08 19.98 -10.67
N GLY A 3 23.69 20.29 -11.81
CA GLY A 3 24.93 19.63 -12.27
C GLY A 3 25.09 19.61 -13.79
N PHE A 4 26.34 19.56 -14.24
CA PHE A 4 26.75 19.37 -15.63
C PHE A 4 27.68 18.16 -15.74
N CYS A 5 27.51 17.38 -16.80
CA CYS A 5 28.54 16.46 -17.27
C CYS A 5 29.61 17.22 -18.06
N ASP A 6 30.78 16.59 -18.27
CA ASP A 6 31.87 17.15 -19.08
C ASP A 6 31.45 17.39 -20.55
N ASP A 7 30.41 16.69 -21.02
CA ASP A 7 29.79 16.86 -22.34
C ASP A 7 28.70 17.95 -22.37
N GLN A 8 28.59 18.77 -21.31
CA GLN A 8 27.57 19.81 -21.10
C GLN A 8 26.13 19.31 -20.94
N THR A 9 25.91 17.99 -20.79
CA THR A 9 24.60 17.46 -20.43
C THR A 9 24.18 17.96 -19.05
N ILE A 10 22.98 18.54 -18.94
CA ILE A 10 22.39 18.92 -17.65
C ILE A 10 21.90 17.64 -16.95
N LEU A 11 22.47 17.34 -15.79
CA LEU A 11 22.10 16.16 -15.01
C LEU A 11 20.76 16.30 -14.29
N ALA A 12 20.51 17.48 -13.72
CA ALA A 12 19.29 17.78 -12.99
C ALA A 12 18.96 19.27 -13.02
N TYR A 13 17.66 19.57 -12.96
CA TYR A 13 17.13 20.92 -12.93
C TYR A 13 16.11 21.05 -11.79
N ALA A 14 16.08 22.21 -11.15
CA ALA A 14 15.10 22.55 -10.12
C ALA A 14 14.39 23.83 -10.58
N ASP A 15 13.05 23.80 -10.55
CA ASP A 15 12.15 24.88 -10.95
C ASP A 15 11.07 25.08 -9.87
N THR A 16 10.29 26.15 -9.96
CA THR A 16 9.05 26.27 -9.18
C THR A 16 7.95 25.37 -9.77
N TRP A 17 6.95 25.01 -8.98
CA TRP A 17 5.82 24.15 -9.42
C TRP A 17 5.07 24.73 -10.63
N ASP A 18 4.99 26.06 -10.72
CA ASP A 18 4.36 26.82 -11.80
C ASP A 18 5.36 27.33 -12.84
N GLY A 19 6.64 26.97 -12.73
CA GLY A 19 7.68 27.33 -13.67
C GLY A 19 7.38 26.82 -15.09
N LYS A 20 7.95 27.51 -16.08
CA LYS A 20 7.75 27.15 -17.50
C LYS A 20 8.22 25.72 -17.78
N LEU A 21 9.34 25.31 -17.19
CA LEU A 21 9.90 23.98 -17.40
C LEU A 21 9.06 22.92 -16.69
N SER A 22 8.60 23.19 -15.46
CA SER A 22 7.66 22.31 -14.74
C SER A 22 6.40 22.01 -15.54
N ARG A 23 5.80 23.04 -16.16
CA ARG A 23 4.62 22.87 -17.03
C ARG A 23 4.91 22.05 -18.28
N GLU A 24 6.03 22.31 -18.95
CA GLU A 24 6.43 21.54 -20.15
C GLU A 24 6.71 20.07 -19.82
N VAL A 25 7.39 19.80 -18.70
CA VAL A 25 7.66 18.44 -18.23
C VAL A 25 6.35 17.74 -17.86
N PHE A 26 5.45 18.43 -17.16
CA PHE A 26 4.13 17.91 -16.83
C PHE A 26 3.34 17.53 -18.09
N ASP A 27 3.31 18.40 -19.09
CA ASP A 27 2.64 18.12 -20.37
C ASP A 27 3.23 16.92 -21.10
N LYS A 28 4.57 16.78 -21.11
CA LYS A 28 5.24 15.61 -21.69
C LYS A 28 4.90 14.33 -20.94
N ILE A 29 4.82 14.37 -19.61
CA ILE A 29 4.40 13.23 -18.79
C ILE A 29 2.95 12.84 -19.12
N VAL A 30 2.02 13.80 -19.16
CA VAL A 30 0.60 13.55 -19.47
C VAL A 30 0.43 12.98 -20.88
N LYS A 31 1.24 13.44 -21.85
CA LYS A 31 1.25 12.92 -23.23
C LYS A 31 2.00 11.60 -23.40
N GLY A 32 2.57 11.03 -22.33
CA GLY A 32 3.36 9.80 -22.38
C GLY A 32 4.72 9.94 -23.08
N GLN A 33 5.18 11.17 -23.29
CA GLN A 33 6.47 11.50 -23.92
C GLN A 33 7.62 11.53 -22.90
N ALA A 34 7.29 11.55 -21.61
CA ALA A 34 8.24 11.43 -20.50
C ALA A 34 7.68 10.50 -19.43
N THR A 35 8.55 9.76 -18.74
CA THR A 35 8.14 8.87 -17.65
C THR A 35 8.32 9.59 -16.32
N LYS A 36 7.24 9.70 -15.54
CA LYS A 36 7.33 10.11 -14.14
C LYS A 36 7.91 8.96 -13.32
N ILE A 37 9.10 9.18 -12.76
CA ILE A 37 9.74 8.25 -11.82
C ILE A 37 9.39 8.70 -10.39
N ALA A 38 9.27 7.74 -9.48
CA ALA A 38 9.09 7.96 -8.06
C ALA A 38 10.16 8.94 -7.58
N SER A 39 9.74 9.96 -6.82
CA SER A 39 10.70 10.85 -6.18
C SER A 39 11.53 10.03 -5.19
N VAL A 40 12.84 9.99 -5.43
CA VAL A 40 13.82 9.53 -4.42
C VAL A 40 14.17 10.66 -3.45
N PHE A 41 13.76 11.88 -3.74
CA PHE A 41 13.90 13.02 -2.86
C PHE A 41 12.77 13.00 -1.84
N PHE A 42 13.15 13.17 -0.58
CA PHE A 42 12.21 13.42 0.50
C PHE A 42 11.51 14.76 0.24
N GLU A 43 10.21 14.73 -0.07
CA GLU A 43 9.41 15.93 -0.04
C GLU A 43 9.22 16.32 1.42
N GLN A 44 9.96 17.34 1.89
CA GLN A 44 9.61 18.03 3.13
C GLN A 44 8.29 18.77 2.89
N THR A 45 7.19 18.03 2.98
CA THR A 45 5.95 18.64 3.40
C THR A 45 6.20 19.05 4.85
N GLN A 46 6.19 20.36 5.13
CA GLN A 46 5.82 20.80 6.47
C GLN A 46 4.39 20.29 6.66
N VAL A 47 4.24 19.05 7.13
CA VAL A 47 3.06 18.70 7.91
C VAL A 47 3.22 19.56 9.14
N PRO A 48 2.47 20.66 9.26
CA PRO A 48 2.68 21.55 10.40
C PRO A 48 2.51 20.70 11.66
N GLU A 49 3.20 20.97 12.76
CA GLU A 49 2.95 20.29 14.05
C GLU A 49 1.44 20.14 14.35
N GLN A 50 0.65 21.07 13.82
CA GLN A 50 -0.80 21.04 13.76
C GLN A 50 -1.43 19.75 13.23
N GLY A 51 -0.90 19.09 12.19
CA GLY A 51 -1.45 17.83 11.67
C GLY A 51 -1.37 16.69 12.68
N ARG A 52 -0.20 16.52 13.33
CA ARG A 52 -0.01 15.55 14.43
C ARG A 52 -0.92 15.88 15.62
N ILE A 53 -1.00 17.16 15.99
CA ILE A 53 -1.84 17.61 17.10
C ILE A 53 -3.32 17.30 16.82
N LEU A 54 -3.84 17.67 15.64
CA LEU A 54 -5.23 17.42 15.24
C LEU A 54 -5.54 15.92 15.20
N LEU A 55 -4.61 15.10 14.69
CA LEU A 55 -4.74 13.65 14.68
C LEU A 55 -4.88 13.11 16.11
N LEU A 56 -3.96 13.45 17.01
CA LEU A 56 -3.97 12.96 18.39
C LEU A 56 -5.18 13.47 19.18
N GLN A 57 -5.58 14.73 18.99
CA GLN A 57 -6.81 15.27 19.57
C GLN A 57 -8.02 14.45 19.13
N LYS A 58 -8.15 14.18 17.83
CA LYS A 58 -9.26 13.39 17.31
C LYS A 58 -9.26 11.95 17.82
N LEU A 59 -8.09 11.34 17.91
CA LEU A 59 -7.95 9.98 18.47
C LEU A 59 -8.28 9.95 19.96
N SER A 60 -7.88 10.95 20.75
CA SER A 60 -8.27 11.07 22.16
C SER A 60 -9.78 11.24 22.33
N GLU A 61 -10.44 12.05 21.49
CA GLU A 61 -11.92 12.14 21.47
C GLU A 61 -12.57 10.78 21.21
N ILE A 62 -12.06 10.04 20.21
CA ILE A 62 -12.58 8.71 19.87
C ILE A 62 -12.37 7.72 21.03
N TYR A 63 -11.18 7.72 21.62
CA TYR A 63 -10.83 6.82 22.72
C TYR A 63 -11.69 7.07 23.96
N THR A 64 -11.81 8.34 24.37
CA THR A 64 -12.65 8.77 25.50
C THR A 64 -14.14 8.53 25.26
N GLY A 65 -14.59 8.62 24.00
CA GLY A 65 -15.96 8.29 23.58
C GLY A 65 -16.32 6.80 23.68
N GLY A 66 -15.33 5.91 23.83
CA GLY A 66 -15.55 4.48 24.07
C GLY A 66 -15.81 3.66 22.82
N ALA A 67 -16.60 2.59 22.96
CA ALA A 67 -16.81 1.61 21.89
C ALA A 67 -17.78 2.14 20.82
N VAL A 68 -17.37 2.04 19.56
CA VAL A 68 -18.09 2.53 18.38
C VAL A 68 -18.69 1.37 17.60
N ARG A 69 -19.96 1.47 17.21
CA ARG A 69 -20.66 0.48 16.39
C ARG A 69 -19.99 0.35 15.02
N SER A 70 -19.78 -0.87 14.53
CA SER A 70 -19.13 -1.13 13.23
C SER A 70 -19.89 -0.48 12.07
N GLY A 71 -19.18 0.32 11.28
CA GLY A 71 -19.77 1.05 10.16
C GLY A 71 -18.73 1.53 9.16
N ARG A 72 -19.21 2.02 8.02
CA ARG A 72 -18.41 2.71 7.01
C ARG A 72 -19.23 3.80 6.35
N LEU A 73 -18.58 4.80 5.78
CA LEU A 73 -19.28 5.75 4.93
C LEU A 73 -19.58 5.12 3.56
N ASP A 74 -20.77 5.37 3.04
CA ASP A 74 -21.10 5.09 1.65
C ASP A 74 -20.60 6.21 0.72
N ALA A 75 -20.88 6.08 -0.59
CA ALA A 75 -20.45 7.07 -1.59
C ALA A 75 -21.06 8.47 -1.39
N ASN A 76 -22.15 8.58 -0.63
CA ASN A 76 -22.81 9.85 -0.29
C ASN A 76 -22.36 10.39 1.07
N GLY A 77 -21.38 9.75 1.72
CA GLY A 77 -20.92 10.13 3.06
C GLY A 77 -21.87 9.71 4.19
N LYS A 78 -22.87 8.86 3.92
CA LYS A 78 -23.78 8.35 4.95
C LYS A 78 -23.16 7.15 5.65
N LEU A 79 -23.18 7.15 6.98
CA LEU A 79 -22.77 5.99 7.76
C LEU A 79 -23.75 4.84 7.53
N ILE A 80 -23.23 3.72 7.04
CA ILE A 80 -23.96 2.47 6.88
C ILE A 80 -23.32 1.39 7.74
N GLU A 81 -24.14 0.45 8.21
CA GLU A 81 -23.64 -0.72 8.92
C GLU A 81 -22.74 -1.55 8.02
N TYR A 82 -21.63 -2.03 8.59
CA TYR A 82 -20.67 -2.84 7.86
C TYR A 82 -20.12 -3.97 8.71
N GLN A 83 -20.42 -5.21 8.32
CA GLN A 83 -19.95 -6.40 9.03
C GLN A 83 -18.98 -7.19 8.16
N ALA A 84 -17.69 -6.98 8.36
CA ALA A 84 -16.64 -7.77 7.73
C ALA A 84 -15.37 -7.80 8.58
N LYS A 85 -14.41 -8.66 8.21
CA LYS A 85 -13.12 -8.80 8.92
C LYS A 85 -12.29 -7.50 8.95
N ASN A 86 -12.48 -6.61 7.99
CA ASN A 86 -11.85 -5.30 7.90
C ASN A 86 -12.72 -4.16 8.47
N GLY A 87 -13.75 -4.49 9.26
CA GLY A 87 -14.68 -3.50 9.81
C GLY A 87 -14.01 -2.45 10.69
N ALA A 88 -12.97 -2.81 11.45
CA ALA A 88 -12.25 -1.87 12.30
C ALA A 88 -11.60 -0.73 11.51
N GLY A 89 -10.98 -1.04 10.36
CA GLY A 89 -10.37 -0.04 9.48
C GLY A 89 -11.40 0.94 8.94
N TYR A 90 -12.50 0.43 8.38
CA TYR A 90 -13.57 1.30 7.87
C TYR A 90 -14.29 2.10 8.96
N THR A 91 -14.43 1.54 10.16
CA THR A 91 -15.05 2.25 11.28
C THR A 91 -14.15 3.40 11.70
N LEU A 92 -12.83 3.17 11.83
CA LEU A 92 -11.87 4.23 12.10
C LEU A 92 -11.92 5.32 11.02
N GLU A 93 -11.84 4.95 9.74
CA GLU A 93 -11.96 5.90 8.62
C GLU A 93 -13.24 6.75 8.72
N SER A 94 -14.37 6.13 9.05
CA SER A 94 -15.66 6.84 9.17
C SER A 94 -15.68 7.87 10.29
N LEU A 95 -14.96 7.64 11.40
CA LEU A 95 -14.83 8.58 12.52
C LEU A 95 -14.01 9.83 12.16
N PHE A 96 -13.20 9.73 11.10
CA PHE A 96 -12.46 10.84 10.50
C PHE A 96 -13.17 11.44 9.28
N GLY A 97 -14.40 10.97 8.96
CA GLY A 97 -15.17 11.46 7.81
C GLY A 97 -14.66 10.95 6.45
N ILE A 98 -13.88 9.88 6.43
CA ILE A 98 -13.24 9.37 5.21
C ILE A 98 -14.19 8.42 4.47
N ILE A 99 -14.45 8.72 3.20
CA ILE A 99 -15.23 7.87 2.29
C ILE A 99 -14.29 6.84 1.65
N PRO A 100 -14.58 5.54 1.72
CA PRO A 100 -13.81 4.49 1.06
C PRO A 100 -13.74 4.71 -0.46
N ASN A 101 -12.59 5.19 -0.96
CA ASN A 101 -12.42 5.48 -2.39
C ASN A 101 -11.16 4.85 -3.02
N GLY A 102 -10.42 4.04 -2.26
CA GLY A 102 -9.26 3.28 -2.78
C GLY A 102 -8.12 4.15 -3.30
N ARG A 103 -8.10 5.45 -2.98
CA ARG A 103 -7.05 6.38 -3.39
C ARG A 103 -5.76 6.11 -2.62
N ALA A 104 -4.64 6.46 -3.25
CA ALA A 104 -3.32 6.33 -2.68
C ALA A 104 -2.87 7.55 -1.85
N GLU A 105 -3.77 8.48 -1.55
CA GLU A 105 -3.48 9.68 -0.73
C GLU A 105 -3.51 9.34 0.76
N PRO A 106 -2.80 10.11 1.61
CA PRO A 106 -2.97 10.05 3.05
C PRO A 106 -4.41 10.35 3.48
N ASP A 107 -4.81 9.75 4.59
CA ASP A 107 -6.19 9.72 5.06
C ASP A 107 -6.62 11.01 5.78
N TYR A 108 -5.77 11.55 6.67
CA TYR A 108 -6.10 12.72 7.47
C TYR A 108 -4.87 13.59 7.74
N GLN A 109 -4.89 14.85 7.28
CA GLN A 109 -3.83 15.84 7.54
C GLN A 109 -2.40 15.34 7.22
N GLY A 110 -2.25 14.54 6.16
CA GLY A 110 -0.97 13.94 5.76
C GLY A 110 -0.64 12.58 6.39
N TRP A 111 -1.47 12.07 7.31
CA TRP A 111 -1.32 10.76 7.94
C TRP A 111 -2.20 9.70 7.29
N GLU A 112 -1.64 8.53 6.96
CA GLU A 112 -2.41 7.31 6.71
C GLU A 112 -2.87 6.70 8.06
N LEU A 113 -4.14 6.31 8.15
CA LEU A 113 -4.74 5.69 9.33
C LEU A 113 -4.80 4.18 9.15
N LYS A 114 -4.26 3.43 10.10
CA LYS A 114 -4.35 1.97 10.09
C LYS A 114 -4.82 1.44 11.44
N ALA A 115 -6.04 0.90 11.47
CA ALA A 115 -6.51 0.15 12.63
C ALA A 115 -5.72 -1.17 12.74
N HIS A 116 -5.04 -1.37 13.88
CA HIS A 116 -4.27 -2.57 14.16
C HIS A 116 -4.79 -3.28 15.41
N GLY A 117 -5.11 -4.56 15.28
CA GLY A 117 -5.52 -5.39 16.42
C GLY A 117 -4.35 -6.25 16.88
N SER A 118 -4.02 -7.27 16.09
CA SER A 118 -2.88 -8.14 16.34
C SER A 118 -2.33 -8.75 15.06
N GLY A 119 -1.10 -9.27 15.13
CA GLY A 119 -0.53 -10.13 14.10
C GLY A 119 0.02 -9.38 12.89
N VAL A 120 -0.68 -9.45 11.77
CA VAL A 120 -0.18 -9.02 10.45
C VAL A 120 -0.82 -7.70 10.04
N VAL A 121 -0.02 -6.80 9.49
CA VAL A 121 -0.46 -5.53 8.91
C VAL A 121 -0.43 -5.62 7.39
N THR A 122 -1.48 -5.13 6.75
CA THR A 122 -1.42 -4.79 5.32
C THR A 122 -0.84 -3.40 5.17
N LEU A 123 0.33 -3.30 4.54
CA LEU A 123 0.98 -2.03 4.24
C LEU A 123 0.21 -1.34 3.12
N MET A 124 0.10 -2.02 1.98
CA MET A 124 -0.52 -1.47 0.78
C MET A 124 -1.10 -2.55 -0.13
N THR A 125 -1.91 -2.12 -1.09
CA THR A 125 -2.57 -3.02 -2.04
C THR A 125 -2.49 -2.59 -3.50
N PRO A 126 -1.29 -2.33 -4.06
CA PRO A 126 -1.16 -1.96 -5.46
C PRO A 126 -1.56 -3.13 -6.37
N GLU A 127 -2.36 -2.87 -7.41
CA GLU A 127 -2.56 -3.84 -8.49
C GLU A 127 -1.26 -4.00 -9.31
N PRO A 128 -0.99 -5.15 -9.93
CA PRO A 128 0.08 -5.31 -10.93
C PRO A 128 0.00 -4.26 -12.05
N ASP A 129 1.15 -3.78 -12.52
CA ASP A 129 1.28 -3.00 -13.75
C ASP A 129 1.90 -3.79 -14.92
N GLY A 130 2.13 -5.09 -14.77
CA GLY A 130 2.51 -5.95 -15.89
C GLY A 130 2.07 -7.40 -15.72
N GLY A 131 2.42 -8.22 -16.71
CA GLY A 131 2.10 -9.65 -16.75
C GLY A 131 0.65 -9.96 -17.14
N ILE A 132 0.37 -11.23 -17.38
CA ILE A 132 -0.94 -11.69 -17.83
C ILE A 132 -2.08 -11.32 -16.87
N TYR A 133 -1.82 -11.19 -15.57
CA TYR A 133 -2.78 -10.67 -14.60
C TYR A 133 -3.40 -9.32 -15.04
N ARG A 134 -2.56 -8.40 -15.57
CA ARG A 134 -3.01 -7.07 -15.99
C ARG A 134 -3.84 -7.14 -17.26
N TYR A 135 -3.46 -7.98 -18.20
CA TYR A 135 -4.03 -8.00 -19.56
C TYR A 135 -5.23 -8.94 -19.69
N ASP A 136 -5.19 -10.09 -19.02
CA ASP A 136 -6.24 -11.11 -19.02
C ASP A 136 -6.30 -11.82 -17.65
N LEU A 137 -7.06 -11.21 -16.73
CA LEU A 137 -7.25 -11.77 -15.40
C LEU A 137 -7.94 -13.15 -15.46
N ALA A 138 -8.83 -13.39 -16.42
CA ALA A 138 -9.55 -14.67 -16.50
C ALA A 138 -8.58 -15.79 -16.85
N LYS A 139 -7.68 -15.56 -17.81
CA LYS A 139 -6.61 -16.48 -18.16
C LYS A 139 -5.58 -16.63 -17.04
N PHE A 140 -5.16 -15.55 -16.39
CA PHE A 140 -4.30 -15.64 -15.19
C PHE A 140 -4.89 -16.58 -14.13
N MET A 141 -6.18 -16.47 -13.85
CA MET A 141 -6.85 -17.31 -12.85
C MET A 141 -6.95 -18.77 -13.29
N LEU A 142 -7.07 -19.05 -14.59
CA LEU A 142 -7.05 -20.41 -15.13
C LEU A 142 -5.65 -21.03 -15.09
N ASP A 143 -4.63 -20.23 -15.40
CA ASP A 143 -3.25 -20.70 -15.48
C ASP A 143 -2.63 -20.91 -14.08
N TYR A 144 -2.96 -20.04 -13.10
CA TYR A 144 -2.26 -20.00 -11.80
C TYR A 144 -3.17 -20.02 -10.57
N GLY A 145 -4.50 -19.99 -10.75
CA GLY A 145 -5.47 -20.02 -9.67
C GLY A 145 -5.98 -21.43 -9.38
N VAL A 146 -6.62 -21.60 -8.23
CA VAL A 146 -7.40 -22.80 -7.90
C VAL A 146 -8.82 -22.59 -8.40
N CYS A 147 -9.27 -23.45 -9.31
CA CYS A 147 -10.54 -23.30 -10.01
C CYS A 147 -11.52 -24.44 -9.71
N ASN A 148 -12.81 -24.09 -9.64
CA ASN A 148 -13.94 -24.98 -9.80
C ASN A 148 -15.00 -24.31 -10.68
N ASP A 149 -16.14 -24.98 -10.89
CA ASP A 149 -17.18 -24.56 -11.83
C ASP A 149 -17.75 -23.16 -11.53
N ALA A 150 -17.79 -22.75 -10.26
CA ALA A 150 -18.42 -21.50 -9.83
C ALA A 150 -17.45 -20.47 -9.24
N ARG A 151 -16.18 -20.85 -9.01
CA ARG A 151 -15.22 -20.02 -8.28
C ARG A 151 -13.78 -20.27 -8.70
N ARG A 152 -13.02 -19.18 -8.77
CA ARG A 152 -11.57 -19.19 -8.97
C ARG A 152 -10.93 -18.36 -7.86
N ASP A 153 -9.88 -18.87 -7.23
CA ASP A 153 -9.16 -18.19 -6.17
C ASP A 153 -7.66 -18.20 -6.44
N PHE A 154 -7.03 -17.04 -6.29
CA PHE A 154 -5.57 -16.90 -6.26
C PHE A 154 -5.20 -16.34 -4.90
N THR A 155 -4.62 -17.22 -4.06
CA THR A 155 -4.36 -16.98 -2.64
C THR A 155 -3.10 -17.70 -2.18
N GLY A 156 -2.61 -17.32 -1.00
CA GLY A 156 -1.42 -17.91 -0.38
C GLY A 156 -0.27 -16.93 -0.37
N LYS A 157 0.63 -17.07 0.61
CA LYS A 157 1.76 -16.15 0.76
C LYS A 157 2.83 -16.51 -0.27
N HIS A 158 3.20 -15.54 -1.10
CA HIS A 158 4.35 -15.61 -1.98
C HIS A 158 5.52 -14.89 -1.31
N LEU A 159 6.61 -15.62 -1.12
CA LEU A 159 7.87 -15.12 -0.58
C LEU A 159 8.87 -14.97 -1.72
N VAL A 160 9.81 -14.04 -1.59
CA VAL A 160 10.85 -13.81 -2.61
C VAL A 160 11.72 -15.06 -2.74
N ASP A 161 12.05 -15.42 -3.98
CA ASP A 161 12.88 -16.55 -4.39
C ASP A 161 12.38 -17.94 -3.94
N ILE A 162 11.15 -18.02 -3.42
CA ILE A 162 10.50 -19.27 -3.04
C ILE A 162 9.32 -19.54 -3.96
N MET A 163 9.36 -20.67 -4.66
CA MET A 163 8.25 -21.13 -5.48
C MET A 163 7.06 -21.50 -4.59
N HIS A 164 5.88 -20.97 -4.91
CA HIS A 164 4.64 -21.31 -4.21
C HIS A 164 3.99 -22.55 -4.84
N ASP A 165 3.95 -23.65 -4.10
CA ASP A 165 3.55 -24.99 -4.56
C ASP A 165 2.24 -25.02 -5.37
N ARG A 166 1.20 -24.33 -4.88
CA ARG A 166 -0.13 -24.40 -5.51
C ARG A 166 -0.22 -23.64 -6.82
N SER A 167 0.53 -22.55 -6.97
CA SER A 167 0.47 -21.72 -8.18
C SER A 167 1.61 -22.01 -9.14
N GLY A 168 2.67 -22.69 -8.70
CA GLY A 168 3.89 -22.90 -9.48
C GLY A 168 4.60 -21.59 -9.85
N LEU A 169 4.35 -20.52 -9.07
CA LEU A 169 4.90 -19.19 -9.31
C LEU A 169 5.96 -18.87 -8.27
N THR A 170 7.05 -18.24 -8.70
CA THR A 170 8.08 -17.68 -7.83
C THR A 170 7.99 -16.16 -7.89
N LEU A 171 7.99 -15.50 -6.73
CA LEU A 171 8.12 -14.05 -6.65
C LEU A 171 9.61 -13.70 -6.69
N LEU A 172 10.00 -12.88 -7.65
CA LEU A 172 11.38 -12.45 -7.86
C LEU A 172 11.47 -10.94 -7.72
N MET A 173 12.61 -10.44 -7.25
CA MET A 173 12.90 -9.01 -7.20
C MET A 173 13.96 -8.68 -8.24
N GLU A 174 13.53 -8.48 -9.48
CA GLU A 174 14.41 -8.29 -10.63
C GLU A 174 14.93 -6.85 -10.66
N GLY A 175 16.22 -6.66 -10.91
CA GLY A 175 16.85 -5.33 -10.95
C GLY A 175 17.21 -4.75 -9.58
N TYR A 176 17.23 -5.59 -8.53
CA TYR A 176 17.70 -5.22 -7.18
C TYR A 176 19.01 -5.94 -6.86
N ASP A 177 19.97 -5.21 -6.31
CA ASP A 177 21.22 -5.75 -5.76
C ASP A 177 21.06 -5.87 -4.23
N PRO A 178 20.93 -7.10 -3.70
CA PRO A 178 20.70 -7.30 -2.27
C PRO A 178 21.94 -7.07 -1.40
N GLU A 179 23.14 -7.09 -1.98
CA GLU A 179 24.39 -6.83 -1.24
C GLU A 179 24.58 -5.32 -1.04
N LYS A 180 24.24 -4.52 -2.06
CA LYS A 180 24.29 -3.04 -1.99
C LYS A 180 23.03 -2.42 -1.42
N PHE A 181 21.94 -3.20 -1.38
CA PHE A 181 20.60 -2.76 -1.05
C PHE A 181 20.06 -1.66 -2.00
N GLU A 182 20.31 -1.82 -3.29
CA GLU A 182 20.06 -0.79 -4.30
C GLU A 182 19.30 -1.33 -5.51
N VAL A 183 18.51 -0.46 -6.15
CA VAL A 183 17.94 -0.75 -7.47
C VAL A 183 18.99 -0.49 -8.53
N VAL A 184 19.44 -1.55 -9.20
CA VAL A 184 20.45 -1.50 -10.27
C VAL A 184 19.83 -1.47 -11.67
N ASP A 185 18.58 -1.92 -11.82
CA ASP A 185 17.78 -1.72 -13.02
C ASP A 185 16.44 -1.03 -12.66
N PRO A 186 16.24 0.25 -13.03
CA PRO A 186 15.02 0.99 -12.72
C PRO A 186 13.78 0.47 -13.46
N LYS A 187 13.96 -0.36 -14.51
CA LYS A 187 12.86 -1.05 -15.20
C LYS A 187 12.46 -2.36 -14.52
N GLY A 188 13.23 -2.77 -13.51
CA GLY A 188 12.94 -3.93 -12.67
C GLY A 188 11.73 -3.73 -11.75
N GLY A 189 11.54 -4.70 -10.86
CA GLY A 189 10.42 -4.70 -9.94
C GLY A 189 10.22 -6.04 -9.26
N LEU A 190 9.07 -6.18 -8.61
CA LEU A 190 8.60 -7.46 -8.08
C LEU A 190 7.83 -8.20 -9.18
N VAL A 191 8.28 -9.39 -9.53
CA VAL A 191 7.78 -10.15 -10.68
C VAL A 191 7.37 -11.55 -10.22
N LEU A 192 6.13 -11.94 -10.47
CA LEU A 192 5.70 -13.33 -10.38
C LEU A 192 5.99 -14.03 -11.70
N ARG A 193 6.85 -15.04 -11.67
CA ARG A 193 7.16 -15.87 -12.84
C ARG A 193 6.75 -17.31 -12.65
N ASP A 194 6.35 -17.95 -13.73
CA ASP A 194 6.20 -19.40 -13.78
C ASP A 194 7.54 -20.10 -14.07
N ARG A 195 7.53 -21.43 -14.01
CA ARG A 195 8.72 -22.27 -14.31
C ARG A 195 9.26 -22.14 -15.74
N TYR A 196 8.49 -21.56 -16.66
CA TYR A 196 8.88 -21.35 -18.05
C TYR A 196 9.43 -19.94 -18.30
N GLY A 197 9.48 -19.11 -17.25
CA GLY A 197 9.94 -17.73 -17.33
C GLY A 197 8.85 -16.74 -17.76
N ASN A 198 7.59 -17.14 -17.90
CA ASN A 198 6.51 -16.23 -18.26
C ASN A 198 6.16 -15.31 -17.08
N ILE A 199 5.86 -14.05 -17.37
CA ILE A 199 5.46 -13.06 -16.35
C ILE A 199 3.96 -13.20 -16.07
N ALA A 200 3.64 -13.78 -14.90
CA ALA A 200 2.27 -13.92 -14.44
C ALA A 200 1.69 -12.58 -13.94
N ALA A 201 2.46 -11.86 -13.14
CA ALA A 201 2.16 -10.50 -12.70
C ALA A 201 3.46 -9.74 -12.42
N CYS A 202 3.44 -8.42 -12.55
CA CYS A 202 4.58 -7.57 -12.25
C CYS A 202 4.14 -6.27 -11.59
N TRP A 203 4.95 -5.79 -10.65
CA TRP A 203 4.89 -4.46 -10.07
C TRP A 203 6.25 -3.79 -10.26
N SER A 204 6.31 -2.78 -11.12
CA SER A 204 7.53 -1.99 -11.31
C SER A 204 8.01 -1.35 -9.99
N PHE A 205 9.32 -1.17 -9.84
CA PHE A 205 9.86 -0.42 -8.69
C PHE A 205 9.25 0.97 -8.60
N ASN A 206 9.09 1.65 -9.73
CA ASN A 206 8.44 2.96 -9.79
C ASN A 206 7.07 2.94 -9.10
N LYS A 207 6.23 1.94 -9.40
CA LYS A 207 4.89 1.81 -8.82
C LYS A 207 4.93 1.55 -7.33
N ILE A 208 5.73 0.57 -6.90
CA ILE A 208 5.80 0.17 -5.49
C ILE A 208 6.37 1.32 -4.65
N LEU A 209 7.48 1.93 -5.07
CA LEU A 209 8.11 3.03 -4.36
C LEU A 209 7.20 4.26 -4.28
N THR A 210 6.53 4.62 -5.37
CA THR A 210 5.53 5.71 -5.36
C THR A 210 4.42 5.43 -4.35
N HIS A 211 3.91 4.20 -4.33
CA HIS A 211 2.82 3.83 -3.44
C HIS A 211 3.26 3.81 -1.97
N TRP A 212 4.47 3.34 -1.70
CA TRP A 212 5.08 3.35 -0.38
C TRP A 212 5.33 4.77 0.12
N SER A 213 6.09 5.58 -0.61
CA SER A 213 6.42 6.95 -0.19
C SER A 213 5.18 7.79 0.05
N LYS A 214 4.15 7.64 -0.79
CA LYS A 214 2.93 8.45 -0.69
C LYS A 214 2.05 8.09 0.52
N LYS A 215 1.83 6.80 0.76
CA LYS A 215 0.98 6.35 1.89
C LYS A 215 1.71 6.31 3.23
N HIS A 216 3.01 6.08 3.19
CA HIS A 216 3.78 5.75 4.39
C HIS A 216 4.82 6.81 4.76
N ALA A 217 4.80 7.98 4.11
CA ALA A 217 5.52 9.16 4.61
C ALA A 217 5.23 9.38 6.10
N GLN A 218 3.95 9.28 6.48
CA GLN A 218 3.47 9.31 7.85
C GLN A 218 2.29 8.33 8.01
N THR A 219 2.35 7.46 9.01
CA THR A 219 1.29 6.47 9.27
C THR A 219 1.02 6.36 10.76
N ALA A 220 -0.26 6.43 11.14
CA ALA A 220 -0.72 6.22 12.49
C ALA A 220 -1.38 4.85 12.61
N PHE A 221 -0.72 3.96 13.34
CA PHE A 221 -1.30 2.68 13.70
C PHE A 221 -2.05 2.80 15.02
N VAL A 222 -3.37 2.63 14.96
CA VAL A 222 -4.26 2.81 16.10
C VAL A 222 -4.67 1.43 16.60
N SER A 223 -4.33 1.11 17.85
CA SER A 223 -4.78 -0.13 18.49
C SER A 223 -6.30 -0.19 18.57
N TYR A 224 -6.88 -1.37 18.57
CA TYR A 224 -8.30 -1.53 18.90
C TYR A 224 -8.60 -2.85 19.58
N THR A 225 -9.71 -2.89 20.30
CA THR A 225 -10.35 -4.09 20.82
C THR A 225 -11.74 -4.26 20.21
N VAL A 226 -12.21 -5.50 20.14
CA VAL A 226 -13.54 -5.85 19.60
C VAL A 226 -14.46 -6.18 20.77
N GLU A 227 -15.65 -5.60 20.76
CA GLU A 227 -16.74 -5.95 21.65
C GLU A 227 -17.88 -6.54 20.78
N ASP A 228 -18.17 -7.83 20.91
CA ASP A 228 -19.29 -8.47 20.22
C ASP A 228 -20.59 -8.24 21.01
N ARG A 229 -21.58 -7.60 20.37
CA ARG A 229 -22.93 -7.34 20.90
C ARG A 229 -23.99 -7.87 19.93
N ASP A 230 -25.03 -7.09 19.63
CA ASP A 230 -25.93 -7.33 18.48
C ASP A 230 -25.15 -7.28 17.15
N VAL A 231 -24.15 -6.40 17.11
CA VAL A 231 -23.16 -6.28 16.04
C VAL A 231 -21.77 -6.09 16.66
N ARG A 232 -20.73 -6.03 15.83
CA ARG A 232 -19.38 -5.68 16.29
C ARG A 232 -19.30 -4.22 16.69
N PHE A 233 -18.69 -3.97 17.84
CA PHE A 233 -18.22 -2.66 18.26
C PHE A 233 -16.70 -2.66 18.36
N PHE A 234 -16.10 -1.51 18.11
CA PHE A 234 -14.65 -1.33 18.19
C PHE A 234 -14.33 -0.21 19.17
N ARG A 235 -13.45 -0.49 20.11
CA ARG A 235 -12.85 0.53 20.98
C ARG A 235 -11.43 0.77 20.48
N PHE A 236 -11.18 1.97 19.98
CA PHE A 236 -9.88 2.39 19.45
C PHE A 236 -9.01 3.01 20.55
N GLY A 237 -7.70 2.76 20.52
CA GLY A 237 -6.77 3.18 21.56
C GLY A 237 -6.69 2.18 22.75
N PRO A 238 -5.94 2.53 23.81
CA PRO A 238 -5.22 3.80 23.97
C PRO A 238 -3.89 3.86 23.21
N ALA A 239 -3.32 2.73 22.79
CA ALA A 239 -2.00 2.72 22.16
C ALA A 239 -2.07 3.18 20.70
N VAL A 240 -1.18 4.10 20.34
CA VAL A 240 -0.99 4.60 18.98
C VAL A 240 0.51 4.56 18.66
N SER A 241 0.87 4.01 17.50
CA SER A 241 2.24 4.09 16.96
C SER A 241 2.24 5.08 15.80
N LEU A 242 2.93 6.20 15.97
CA LEU A 242 3.17 7.19 14.93
C LEU A 242 4.48 6.87 14.23
N CYS A 243 4.40 6.52 12.97
CA CYS A 243 5.52 6.09 12.15
C CYS A 243 5.79 7.13 11.06
N GLU A 244 7.03 7.58 10.95
CA GLU A 244 7.45 8.62 10.01
C GLU A 244 8.75 8.25 9.29
N GLY A 245 8.89 8.77 8.07
CA GLY A 245 10.06 8.51 7.22
C GLY A 245 9.99 7.12 6.62
N ALA A 246 9.21 6.99 5.54
CA ALA A 246 9.10 5.76 4.73
C ALA A 246 10.44 5.45 4.03
N ASN A 247 11.36 4.83 4.74
CA ASN A 247 12.71 4.59 4.22
C ASN A 247 12.70 3.56 3.09
N LEU A 248 13.02 3.99 1.87
CA LEU A 248 12.97 3.13 0.69
C LEU A 248 13.96 1.95 0.78
N LYS A 249 15.14 2.17 1.37
CA LYS A 249 16.18 1.15 1.50
C LYS A 249 15.72 0.00 2.41
N TYR A 250 15.19 0.34 3.59
CA TYR A 250 14.64 -0.66 4.52
C TYR A 250 13.43 -1.37 3.93
N PHE A 251 12.56 -0.63 3.25
CA PHE A 251 11.37 -1.19 2.61
C PHE A 251 11.72 -2.19 1.49
N LEU A 252 12.64 -1.84 0.59
CA LEU A 252 13.12 -2.74 -0.48
C LEU A 252 13.80 -3.98 0.11
N ASN A 253 14.69 -3.79 1.09
CA ASN A 253 15.36 -4.90 1.75
C ASN A 253 14.38 -5.83 2.47
N ALA A 254 13.37 -5.26 3.13
CA ALA A 254 12.35 -6.04 3.84
C ALA A 254 11.49 -6.86 2.86
N MET A 255 11.25 -6.38 1.63
CA MET A 255 10.64 -7.19 0.58
C MET A 255 11.57 -8.32 0.12
N TYR A 256 12.83 -8.01 -0.19
CA TYR A 256 13.81 -9.01 -0.63
C TYR A 256 13.99 -10.13 0.41
N SER A 257 14.15 -9.74 1.68
CA SER A 257 14.29 -10.65 2.83
C SER A 257 12.97 -11.31 3.26
N SER A 258 11.88 -11.12 2.51
CA SER A 258 10.55 -11.70 2.78
C SER A 258 9.94 -11.34 4.14
N PHE A 259 10.41 -10.28 4.81
CA PHE A 259 9.72 -9.69 5.96
C PHE A 259 8.41 -9.03 5.52
N ILE A 260 8.42 -8.42 4.33
CA ILE A 260 7.24 -8.03 3.59
C ILE A 260 7.00 -9.11 2.53
N TYR A 261 5.79 -9.66 2.50
CA TYR A 261 5.39 -10.69 1.54
C TYR A 261 4.13 -10.31 0.79
N TYR A 262 3.95 -10.92 -0.37
CA TYR A 262 2.74 -10.79 -1.16
C TYR A 262 1.71 -11.85 -0.72
N ASP A 263 0.50 -11.40 -0.39
CA ASP A 263 -0.61 -12.24 0.11
C ASP A 263 -1.90 -11.91 -0.66
N PRO A 264 -2.03 -12.44 -1.89
CA PRO A 264 -3.21 -12.23 -2.72
C PRO A 264 -4.48 -12.77 -2.07
N GLY A 265 -5.54 -11.98 -2.20
CA GLY A 265 -6.92 -12.35 -1.88
C GLY A 265 -7.83 -12.19 -3.10
N VAL A 266 -7.31 -12.50 -4.29
CA VAL A 266 -7.98 -12.33 -5.59
C VAL A 266 -8.89 -13.51 -5.84
N ASN A 267 -10.14 -13.23 -6.24
CA ASN A 267 -11.08 -14.27 -6.62
C ASN A 267 -12.00 -13.83 -7.77
N MET A 268 -12.55 -14.82 -8.47
CA MET A 268 -13.64 -14.65 -9.42
C MET A 268 -14.78 -15.59 -9.03
N LYS A 269 -16.02 -15.09 -9.03
CA LYS A 269 -17.23 -15.88 -8.75
C LYS A 269 -18.17 -15.84 -9.94
N LEU A 270 -18.77 -16.96 -10.28
CA LEU A 270 -19.82 -17.02 -11.28
C LEU A 270 -21.15 -16.58 -10.65
N VAL A 271 -21.75 -15.51 -11.19
CA VAL A 271 -23.04 -14.97 -10.76
C VAL A 271 -23.84 -14.66 -12.02
N ASN A 272 -25.00 -15.31 -12.17
CA ASN A 272 -25.87 -15.19 -13.35
C ASN A 272 -25.07 -15.37 -14.67
N ASP A 273 -24.33 -16.48 -14.76
CA ASP A 273 -23.46 -16.84 -15.90
C ASP A 273 -22.37 -15.82 -16.27
N ARG A 274 -22.04 -14.91 -15.35
CA ARG A 274 -20.97 -13.92 -15.52
C ARG A 274 -19.97 -14.02 -14.39
N TRP A 275 -18.69 -13.99 -14.75
CA TRP A 275 -17.61 -13.98 -13.77
C TRP A 275 -17.41 -12.57 -13.20
N ILE A 276 -17.54 -12.44 -11.88
CA ILE A 276 -17.31 -11.19 -11.14
C ILE A 276 -16.00 -11.31 -10.37
N ALA A 277 -15.05 -10.41 -10.65
CA ALA A 277 -13.75 -10.39 -10.01
C ALA A 277 -13.74 -9.50 -8.75
N LYS A 278 -13.07 -9.98 -7.70
CA LYS A 278 -12.66 -9.19 -6.53
C LYS A 278 -11.14 -9.25 -6.44
N LYS A 279 -10.49 -8.11 -6.69
CA LYS A 279 -9.03 -7.97 -6.69
C LYS A 279 -8.54 -7.45 -5.34
N ARG A 280 -7.54 -8.13 -4.75
CA ARG A 280 -6.88 -7.72 -3.51
C ARG A 280 -5.45 -8.23 -3.52
N ASN A 281 -4.53 -7.40 -3.99
CA ASN A 281 -3.11 -7.73 -4.06
C ASN A 281 -2.40 -7.11 -2.87
N GLN A 282 -2.25 -7.85 -1.77
CA GLN A 282 -1.84 -7.26 -0.49
C GLN A 282 -0.36 -7.49 -0.23
N PHE A 283 0.37 -6.43 0.10
CA PHE A 283 1.70 -6.53 0.68
C PHE A 283 1.60 -6.40 2.19
N ARG A 284 2.13 -7.39 2.90
CA ARG A 284 1.89 -7.57 4.33
C ARG A 284 3.18 -7.79 5.09
N VAL A 285 3.18 -7.35 6.34
CA VAL A 285 4.31 -7.49 7.27
C VAL A 285 3.80 -7.95 8.64
N SER A 286 4.62 -8.70 9.38
CA SER A 286 4.32 -8.98 10.78
C SER A 286 4.49 -7.71 11.62
N TRP A 287 3.59 -7.46 12.58
CA TRP A 287 3.65 -6.29 13.46
C TRP A 287 5.02 -6.10 14.13
N LYS A 288 5.69 -7.19 14.53
CA LYS A 288 7.02 -7.13 15.15
C LYS A 288 8.11 -6.51 14.27
N ASN A 289 7.90 -6.48 12.94
CA ASN A 289 8.83 -5.92 11.95
C ASN A 289 8.35 -4.56 11.43
N ILE A 290 7.26 -3.99 11.97
CA ILE A 290 6.72 -2.73 11.45
C ILE A 290 7.69 -1.57 11.67
N GLU A 291 8.33 -1.53 12.84
CA GLU A 291 9.17 -0.40 13.25
C GLU A 291 10.43 -0.30 12.38
N SER A 292 10.96 -1.43 11.89
CA SER A 292 12.13 -1.45 11.00
C SER A 292 11.88 -0.85 9.62
N LEU A 293 10.62 -0.54 9.27
CA LEU A 293 10.27 0.07 7.97
C LEU A 293 10.31 1.60 8.00
N TYR A 294 10.43 2.21 9.18
CA TYR A 294 10.33 3.65 9.36
C TYR A 294 11.59 4.21 10.01
N GLU A 295 11.90 5.48 9.72
CA GLU A 295 13.05 6.17 10.31
C GLU A 295 12.76 6.57 11.76
N ARG A 296 11.51 6.95 12.06
CA ARG A 296 11.07 7.29 13.40
C ARG A 296 9.78 6.57 13.74
N VAL A 297 9.74 6.00 14.94
CA VAL A 297 8.53 5.47 15.55
C VAL A 297 8.37 6.08 16.93
N GLU A 298 7.23 6.75 17.15
CA GLU A 298 6.81 7.27 18.43
C GLU A 298 5.62 6.44 18.94
N ARG A 299 5.68 5.97 20.19
CA ARG A 299 4.56 5.29 20.84
C ARG A 299 3.85 6.27 21.77
N VAL A 300 2.57 6.50 21.50
CA VAL A 300 1.71 7.40 22.25
C VAL A 300 0.62 6.59 22.95
N VAL A 301 0.30 6.96 24.18
CA VAL A 301 -0.85 6.43 24.92
C VAL A 301 -1.85 7.57 25.03
N LEU A 302 -3.02 7.37 24.45
CA LEU A 302 -4.11 8.34 24.50
C LEU A 302 -4.64 8.43 25.94
N SER A 303 -4.90 9.66 26.35
CA SER A 303 -5.58 10.05 27.59
C SER A 303 -6.84 10.82 27.28
#